data_AF-A0A8J7XKY1-F1
#
_entry.id   AF-A0A8J7XKY1-F1
#
_cell.length_a   1.000
_cell.length_b   1.000
_cell.length_c   1.000
_cell.angle_alpha   90.00
_cell.angle_beta   90.00
_cell.angle_gamma   90.00
#
_symmetry.space_group_name_H-M   'P 1'
#
loop_
_entity.id
_entity.type
_entity.pdbx_description
1 polymer ?
#
loop_
_entity_poly.entity_id
_entity_poly.type
_entity_poly.pdbx_seq_one_letter_code
_entity_poly.pdbx_strand_id
1 'polypeptide(L)'
;GYNLETHEEFQIFAGSEWNKEPVVCGDFVVWRKNTYDYHIIEGYTLSEQKDFRVYRDFWLSCKQDKGVENLALYDDVIVWVDYRNCNRDIYGYNLSTHDEFQVVTDENDQNNPAVYSNFVVWEDSRNGNLDIYGISLLSPLPIVINYRSKLILMCLLYGTVMALVTVLISYRVGKGTSFTEKGDSIQTVTVSGGKREFKRNNIIPLMYIAVAIFHGLLGLYITLGTSWWRIGFFLLAYPGVLIYHGFRCKKLPYVRVTEHDVIIYPKTIIPRDVVCEVNILKDKIELMLSTGKKVKISMFQVEKSDREDLIQTFEKSF
;
A
#
# COMPACT_ATOMS: atom_id res chain seq x y z
N GLY A 1 18.86 6.81 -40.64
CA GLY A 1 20.24 6.35 -40.42
C GLY A 1 20.94 6.30 -41.76
N TYR A 2 22.26 6.46 -41.77
CA TYR A 2 23.08 6.27 -42.96
C TYR A 2 24.23 5.34 -42.57
N ASN A 3 24.35 4.21 -43.27
CA ASN A 3 25.42 3.27 -43.04
C ASN A 3 26.69 3.77 -43.75
N LEU A 4 27.76 4.05 -43.00
CA LEU A 4 28.99 4.60 -43.53
C LEU A 4 29.82 3.58 -44.34
N GLU A 5 29.59 2.28 -44.15
CA GLU A 5 30.28 1.21 -44.86
C GLU A 5 29.54 0.83 -46.16
N THR A 6 28.22 0.66 -46.09
CA THR A 6 27.41 0.27 -47.26
C THR A 6 26.94 1.45 -48.09
N HIS A 7 27.06 2.68 -47.55
CA HIS A 7 26.57 3.92 -48.15
C HIS A 7 25.06 3.98 -48.37
N GLU A 8 24.30 3.18 -47.61
CA GLU A 8 22.84 3.09 -47.74
C GLU A 8 22.13 3.87 -46.63
N GLU A 9 21.05 4.57 -47.01
CA GLU A 9 20.11 5.16 -46.08
C GLU A 9 19.10 4.11 -45.60
N PHE A 10 18.76 4.17 -44.32
CA PHE A 10 17.73 3.31 -43.74
C PHE A 10 16.89 4.06 -42.70
N GLN A 11 15.65 3.63 -42.55
CA GLN A 11 14.71 4.20 -41.59
C GLN A 11 14.68 3.36 -40.31
N ILE A 12 14.77 4.03 -39.14
CA ILE A 12 14.69 3.37 -37.82
C ILE A 12 13.25 3.40 -37.29
N PHE A 13 12.56 4.53 -37.47
CA PHE A 13 11.19 4.70 -36.99
C PHE A 13 10.31 5.37 -38.05
N ALA A 14 9.12 4.83 -38.27
CA ALA A 14 8.09 5.39 -39.14
C ALA A 14 6.80 5.55 -38.33
N GLY A 15 6.43 6.78 -37.99
CA GLY A 15 5.21 7.05 -37.22
C GLY A 15 4.77 8.50 -37.30
N SER A 16 3.60 8.81 -36.75
CA SER A 16 2.98 10.14 -36.76
C SER A 16 3.50 11.10 -35.67
N GLU A 17 4.40 10.62 -34.81
CA GLU A 17 4.87 11.33 -33.62
C GLU A 17 6.16 12.10 -33.89
N TRP A 18 6.39 13.15 -33.09
CA TRP A 18 7.58 13.98 -33.19
C TRP A 18 8.74 13.36 -32.41
N ASN A 19 9.75 12.89 -33.13
CA ASN A 19 10.96 12.32 -32.53
C ASN A 19 12.11 13.32 -32.73
N LYS A 20 12.89 13.58 -31.68
CA LYS A 20 13.95 14.61 -31.63
C LYS A 20 15.17 14.07 -30.89
N GLU A 21 16.30 14.75 -31.06
CA GLU A 21 17.56 14.47 -30.34
C GLU A 21 17.98 13.00 -30.37
N PRO A 22 18.14 12.39 -31.57
CA PRO A 22 18.68 11.05 -31.65
C PRO A 22 20.14 11.05 -31.21
N VAL A 23 20.49 10.11 -30.35
CA VAL A 23 21.86 9.77 -29.98
C VAL A 23 22.13 8.32 -30.35
N VAL A 24 23.35 8.05 -30.79
CA VAL A 24 23.78 6.71 -31.22
C VAL A 24 25.11 6.36 -30.57
N CYS A 25 25.20 5.16 -30.00
CA CYS A 25 26.44 4.61 -29.49
C CYS A 25 26.42 3.08 -29.69
N GLY A 26 27.40 2.57 -30.43
CA GLY A 26 27.46 1.15 -30.75
C GLY A 26 26.19 0.67 -31.45
N ASP A 27 25.52 -0.30 -30.83
CA ASP A 27 24.29 -0.94 -31.34
C ASP A 27 22.99 -0.20 -30.96
N PHE A 28 23.08 0.81 -30.09
CA PHE A 28 21.92 1.49 -29.53
C PHE A 28 21.69 2.85 -30.20
N VAL A 29 20.45 3.08 -30.59
CA VAL A 29 19.94 4.42 -30.96
C VAL A 29 18.85 4.79 -29.97
N VAL A 30 18.98 5.95 -29.35
CA VAL A 30 18.03 6.46 -28.36
C VAL A 30 17.56 7.83 -28.80
N TRP A 31 16.28 8.14 -28.63
CA TRP A 31 15.75 9.44 -28.99
C TRP A 31 14.63 9.87 -28.06
N ARG A 32 14.41 11.18 -28.02
CA ARG A 32 13.26 11.76 -27.35
C ARG A 32 12.03 11.66 -28.26
N LYS A 33 10.95 11.12 -27.72
CA LYS A 33 9.63 11.15 -28.33
C LYS A 33 8.78 12.19 -27.63
N ASN A 34 8.39 13.24 -28.36
CA ASN A 34 7.60 14.34 -27.85
C ASN A 34 6.11 14.04 -28.08
N THR A 35 5.35 13.92 -26.99
CA THR A 35 3.88 13.81 -27.03
C THR A 35 3.27 14.95 -26.23
N TYR A 36 2.01 15.32 -26.50
CA TYR A 36 1.37 16.49 -25.89
C TYR A 36 1.40 16.54 -24.36
N ASP A 37 1.50 15.39 -23.68
CA ASP A 37 1.45 15.29 -22.21
C ASP A 37 2.58 14.42 -21.60
N TYR A 38 3.48 13.84 -22.42
CA TYR A 38 4.49 12.90 -21.94
C TYR A 38 5.85 13.09 -22.61
N HIS A 39 6.88 13.11 -21.78
CA HIS A 39 8.27 13.01 -22.18
C HIS A 39 8.69 11.54 -22.11
N ILE A 40 9.00 10.97 -23.27
CA ILE A 40 9.34 9.55 -23.41
C ILE A 40 10.72 9.46 -24.05
N ILE A 41 11.58 8.63 -23.48
CA ILE A 41 12.83 8.19 -24.11
C ILE A 41 12.59 6.79 -24.65
N GLU A 42 12.64 6.66 -25.97
CA GLU A 42 12.58 5.37 -26.66
C GLU A 42 13.98 5.02 -27.17
N GLY A 43 14.24 3.73 -27.30
CA GLY A 43 15.48 3.18 -27.81
C GLY A 43 15.24 2.12 -28.88
N TYR A 44 16.27 1.85 -29.66
CA TYR A 44 16.28 0.85 -30.72
C TYR A 44 17.63 0.16 -30.79
N THR A 45 17.59 -1.15 -30.89
CA THR A 45 18.76 -2.01 -31.10
C THR A 45 18.91 -2.25 -32.59
N LEU A 46 20.03 -1.83 -33.19
CA LEU A 46 20.26 -1.91 -34.64
C LEU A 46 20.40 -3.36 -35.12
N SER A 47 21.13 -4.20 -34.38
CA SER A 47 21.37 -5.60 -34.70
C SER A 47 20.10 -6.47 -34.63
N GLU A 48 19.27 -6.24 -33.61
CA GLU A 48 18.03 -6.98 -33.37
C GLU A 48 16.82 -6.40 -34.12
N GLN A 49 16.96 -5.19 -34.66
CA GLN A 49 15.89 -4.40 -35.26
C GLN A 49 14.67 -4.23 -34.35
N LYS A 50 14.92 -3.96 -33.06
CA LYS A 50 13.90 -4.02 -32.02
C LYS A 50 13.86 -2.72 -31.21
N ASP A 51 12.65 -2.23 -30.97
CA ASP A 51 12.39 -1.12 -30.08
C ASP A 51 12.38 -1.54 -28.61
N PHE A 52 12.82 -0.64 -27.74
CA PHE A 52 12.70 -0.76 -26.30
C PHE A 52 12.42 0.61 -25.68
N ARG A 53 11.82 0.61 -24.49
CA ARG A 53 11.53 1.85 -23.77
C ARG A 53 12.52 2.06 -22.63
N VAL A 54 13.12 3.24 -22.59
CA VAL A 54 14.07 3.65 -21.54
C VAL A 54 13.32 4.33 -20.41
N TYR A 55 12.55 5.37 -20.72
CA TYR A 55 11.91 6.23 -19.74
C TYR A 55 10.54 6.69 -20.20
N ARG A 56 9.61 6.80 -19.24
CA ARG A 56 8.31 7.45 -19.41
C ARG A 56 7.92 8.09 -18.10
N ASP A 57 7.77 9.40 -18.09
CA ASP A 57 7.12 10.07 -16.97
C ASP A 57 5.60 10.05 -17.12
N PHE A 58 4.89 9.98 -16.00
CA PHE A 58 3.44 10.14 -15.91
C PHE A 58 3.21 11.29 -14.95
N TRP A 59 2.90 12.48 -15.50
CA TRP A 59 2.58 13.74 -14.81
C TRP A 59 3.76 14.59 -14.30
N LEU A 60 4.08 15.67 -15.01
CA LEU A 60 4.75 16.84 -14.42
C LEU A 60 3.72 17.75 -13.76
N SER A 61 3.83 17.97 -12.45
CA SER A 61 3.02 18.96 -11.71
C SER A 61 3.52 20.41 -11.88
N CYS A 62 4.67 20.60 -12.53
CA CYS A 62 5.37 21.87 -12.62
C CYS A 62 4.82 22.71 -13.78
N LYS A 63 4.51 23.99 -13.52
CA LYS A 63 3.85 24.90 -14.47
C LYS A 63 4.69 25.29 -15.71
N GLN A 64 5.94 24.86 -15.79
CA GLN A 64 6.79 25.05 -16.97
C GLN A 64 7.10 23.69 -17.57
N ASP A 65 6.48 23.43 -18.71
CA ASP A 65 6.72 22.25 -19.54
C ASP A 65 8.06 22.43 -20.28
N LYS A 66 9.15 22.15 -19.57
CA LYS A 66 10.46 21.92 -20.17
C LYS A 66 10.74 20.44 -19.95
N GLY A 67 10.79 19.69 -21.03
CA GLY A 67 10.77 18.23 -21.01
C GLY A 67 12.11 17.61 -20.67
N VAL A 68 12.24 16.33 -21.02
CA VAL A 68 13.54 15.67 -21.12
C VAL A 68 14.35 16.35 -22.22
N GLU A 69 15.61 16.70 -21.97
CA GLU A 69 16.49 17.36 -22.95
C GLU A 69 17.93 16.85 -22.82
N ASN A 70 18.71 17.04 -23.90
CA ASN A 70 20.16 16.88 -23.93
C ASN A 70 20.59 15.47 -23.53
N LEU A 71 20.14 14.49 -24.32
CA LEU A 71 20.53 13.09 -24.14
C LEU A 71 22.02 12.92 -24.43
N ALA A 72 22.69 12.11 -23.62
CA ALA A 72 23.97 11.52 -23.94
C ALA A 72 23.95 10.02 -23.65
N LEU A 73 24.66 9.26 -24.47
CA LEU A 73 24.68 7.81 -24.44
C LEU A 73 26.13 7.33 -24.59
N TYR A 74 26.56 6.45 -23.68
CA TYR A 74 27.82 5.73 -23.81
C TYR A 74 27.63 4.31 -23.30
N ASP A 75 27.93 3.33 -24.16
CA ASP A 75 27.75 1.91 -23.86
C ASP A 75 26.30 1.64 -23.40
N ASP A 76 26.11 1.14 -22.18
CA ASP A 76 24.79 0.88 -21.61
C ASP A 76 24.20 2.05 -20.81
N VAL A 77 24.88 3.20 -20.72
CA VAL A 77 24.46 4.31 -19.85
C VAL A 77 23.89 5.45 -20.68
N ILE A 78 22.62 5.77 -20.43
CA ILE A 78 21.94 6.96 -20.96
C ILE A 78 21.87 7.98 -19.84
N VAL A 79 22.15 9.25 -20.13
CA VAL A 79 21.91 10.38 -19.23
C VAL A 79 21.12 11.48 -19.93
N TRP A 80 20.30 12.20 -19.19
CA TRP A 80 19.47 13.29 -19.70
C TRP A 80 19.17 14.33 -18.62
N VAL A 81 18.79 15.53 -19.06
CA VAL A 81 18.21 16.57 -18.20
C VAL A 81 16.74 16.25 -17.98
N ASP A 82 16.32 16.21 -16.73
CA ASP A 82 14.96 15.90 -16.30
C ASP A 82 14.41 17.03 -15.43
N TYR A 83 13.13 17.39 -15.65
CA TYR A 83 12.45 18.48 -14.96
C TYR A 83 11.43 18.00 -13.91
N ARG A 84 11.37 16.71 -13.61
CA ARG A 84 10.38 16.10 -12.69
C ARG A 84 10.31 16.75 -11.30
N ASN A 85 11.39 17.38 -10.85
CA ASN A 85 11.46 18.07 -9.54
C ASN A 85 11.21 19.59 -9.65
N CYS A 86 10.65 20.06 -10.76
CA CYS A 86 10.49 21.48 -11.07
C CYS A 86 11.81 22.26 -11.19
N ASN A 87 12.91 21.54 -11.41
CA ASN A 87 14.25 22.06 -11.64
C ASN A 87 14.97 21.17 -12.67
N ARG A 88 16.00 21.68 -13.33
CA ARG A 88 16.86 20.88 -14.22
C ARG A 88 17.83 20.03 -13.41
N ASP A 89 17.54 18.75 -13.36
CA ASP A 89 18.37 17.75 -12.71
C ASP A 89 18.90 16.77 -13.75
N ILE A 90 19.98 16.02 -13.44
CA ILE A 90 20.49 14.99 -14.34
C ILE A 90 20.15 13.63 -13.80
N TYR A 91 19.48 12.86 -14.66
CA TYR A 91 19.14 11.47 -14.42
C TYR A 91 19.86 10.58 -15.41
N GLY A 92 19.97 9.30 -15.05
CA GLY A 92 20.56 8.29 -15.89
C GLY A 92 19.80 6.97 -15.84
N TYR A 93 20.03 6.14 -16.84
CA TYR A 93 19.45 4.81 -16.97
C TYR A 93 20.52 3.85 -17.46
N ASN A 94 20.62 2.71 -16.78
CA ASN A 94 21.49 1.62 -17.20
C ASN A 94 20.67 0.58 -17.98
N LEU A 95 21.02 0.39 -19.25
CA LEU A 95 20.34 -0.53 -20.17
C LEU A 95 20.51 -2.00 -19.79
N SER A 96 21.65 -2.40 -19.21
CA SER A 96 21.90 -3.79 -18.82
C SER A 96 21.26 -4.17 -17.48
N THR A 97 21.15 -3.24 -16.52
CA THR A 97 20.44 -3.51 -15.25
C THR A 97 18.97 -3.11 -15.26
N HIS A 98 18.55 -2.33 -16.27
CA HIS A 98 17.23 -1.71 -16.35
C HIS A 98 16.89 -0.78 -15.19
N ASP A 99 17.91 -0.17 -14.59
CA ASP A 99 17.75 0.73 -13.45
C ASP A 99 17.94 2.18 -13.85
N GLU A 100 16.97 3.00 -13.46
CA GLU A 100 17.11 4.45 -13.42
C GLU A 100 17.84 4.87 -12.13
N PHE A 101 18.75 5.82 -12.26
CA PHE A 101 19.47 6.43 -11.15
C PHE A 101 19.54 7.95 -11.32
N GLN A 102 19.73 8.64 -10.22
CA GLN A 102 19.98 10.08 -10.22
C GLN A 102 21.47 10.34 -10.27
N VAL A 103 21.89 11.25 -11.15
CA VAL A 103 23.27 11.75 -11.18
C VAL A 103 23.40 12.90 -10.19
N VAL A 104 22.51 13.90 -10.28
CA VAL A 104 22.50 15.08 -9.41
C VAL A 104 21.11 15.73 -9.38
N THR A 105 20.67 16.22 -8.21
CA THR A 105 19.45 17.03 -8.01
C THR A 105 19.77 18.16 -7.04
N ASP A 106 20.52 19.16 -7.49
CA ASP A 106 20.84 20.32 -6.67
C ASP A 106 19.79 21.42 -6.87
N GLU A 107 19.78 22.46 -6.03
CA GLU A 107 18.77 23.53 -6.11
C GLU A 107 18.86 24.39 -7.38
N ASN A 108 20.02 24.36 -8.04
CA ASN A 108 20.30 25.15 -9.24
C ASN A 108 20.16 24.27 -10.49
N ASP A 109 20.26 24.86 -11.67
CA ASP A 109 20.08 24.13 -12.92
C ASP A 109 21.34 23.34 -13.32
N GLN A 110 21.15 22.07 -13.68
CA GLN A 110 22.16 21.23 -14.36
C GLN A 110 21.79 21.01 -15.83
N ASN A 111 22.73 21.23 -16.75
CA ASN A 111 22.49 21.23 -18.20
C ASN A 111 23.56 20.46 -18.97
N ASN A 112 23.24 20.13 -20.22
CA ASN A 112 24.21 19.64 -21.21
C ASN A 112 25.08 18.48 -20.68
N PRO A 113 24.48 17.38 -20.17
CA PRO A 113 25.26 16.28 -19.68
C PRO A 113 26.01 15.59 -20.82
N ALA A 114 27.20 15.08 -20.52
CA ALA A 114 27.92 14.14 -21.35
C ALA A 114 28.36 12.95 -20.50
N VAL A 115 28.37 11.77 -21.10
CA VAL A 115 28.78 10.52 -20.44
C VAL A 115 29.92 9.88 -21.22
N TYR A 116 30.93 9.41 -20.49
CA TYR A 116 32.03 8.62 -21.04
C TYR A 116 32.52 7.65 -19.99
N SER A 117 32.46 6.35 -20.31
CA SER A 117 32.75 5.27 -19.36
C SER A 117 31.98 5.49 -18.05
N ASN A 118 32.68 5.63 -16.94
CA ASN A 118 32.07 5.78 -15.61
C ASN A 118 31.92 7.24 -15.18
N PHE A 119 32.10 8.21 -16.08
CA PHE A 119 32.03 9.63 -15.76
C PHE A 119 30.81 10.27 -16.42
N VAL A 120 30.10 11.07 -15.63
CA VAL A 120 29.09 12.00 -16.15
C VAL A 120 29.58 13.40 -15.84
N VAL A 121 29.61 14.26 -16.85
CA VAL A 121 30.01 15.67 -16.74
C VAL A 121 28.87 16.56 -17.22
N TRP A 122 28.73 17.76 -16.66
CA TRP A 122 27.63 18.67 -16.99
C TRP A 122 27.96 20.13 -16.70
N GLU A 123 27.12 21.02 -17.24
CA GLU A 123 27.11 22.44 -16.91
C GLU A 123 26.22 22.69 -15.70
N ASP A 124 26.70 23.47 -14.73
CA ASP A 124 26.03 23.68 -13.45
C ASP A 124 26.03 25.16 -13.07
N SER A 125 24.87 25.68 -12.66
CA SER A 125 24.72 27.10 -12.29
C SER A 125 24.84 27.40 -10.79
N ARG A 126 25.27 26.44 -9.96
CA ARG A 126 25.28 26.58 -8.49
C ARG A 126 26.07 27.77 -7.93
N ASN A 127 27.04 28.28 -8.68
CA ASN A 127 27.89 29.40 -8.26
C ASN A 127 27.44 30.75 -8.87
N GLY A 128 26.28 30.80 -9.52
CA GLY A 128 25.75 32.01 -10.19
C GLY A 128 26.26 32.20 -11.63
N ASN A 129 27.14 31.31 -12.10
CA ASN A 129 27.60 31.18 -13.48
C ASN A 129 27.59 29.70 -13.89
N LEU A 130 27.60 29.41 -15.20
CA LEU A 130 27.74 28.03 -15.69
C LEU A 130 29.20 27.58 -15.53
N ASP A 131 29.41 26.60 -14.66
CA ASP A 131 30.66 25.92 -14.41
C ASP A 131 30.56 24.45 -14.88
N ILE A 132 31.70 23.78 -15.08
CA ILE A 132 31.74 22.37 -15.48
C ILE A 132 31.96 21.49 -14.25
N TYR A 133 31.01 20.58 -14.01
CA TYR A 133 31.06 19.60 -12.93
C TYR A 133 31.08 18.18 -13.49
N GLY A 134 31.45 17.23 -12.66
CA GLY A 134 31.39 15.83 -13.01
C GLY A 134 31.43 14.91 -11.81
N ILE A 135 30.88 13.71 -11.99
CA ILE A 135 30.88 12.65 -11.00
C ILE A 135 31.32 11.34 -11.64
N SER A 136 31.97 10.50 -10.83
CA SER A 136 32.18 9.10 -11.19
C SER A 136 31.02 8.24 -10.68
N LEU A 137 30.41 7.46 -11.56
CA LEU A 137 29.37 6.48 -11.27
C LEU A 137 29.88 5.28 -10.45
N LEU A 138 31.21 5.18 -10.24
CA LEU A 138 31.81 4.21 -9.30
C LEU A 138 31.68 4.66 -7.83
N SER A 139 31.44 5.95 -7.59
CA SER A 139 31.08 6.43 -6.25
C SER A 139 29.68 5.93 -5.92
N PRO A 140 29.38 5.61 -4.65
CA PRO A 140 28.03 5.24 -4.26
C PRO A 140 27.09 6.41 -4.58
N LEU A 141 26.31 6.26 -5.64
CA LEU A 141 25.24 7.19 -5.98
C LEU A 141 24.19 7.16 -4.87
N PRO A 142 23.50 8.28 -4.61
CA PRO A 142 22.32 8.27 -3.75
C PRO A 142 21.35 7.21 -4.28
N ILE A 143 20.96 6.25 -3.43
CA ILE A 143 19.95 5.25 -3.82
C ILE A 143 18.63 6.00 -4.03
N VAL A 144 18.26 6.18 -5.29
CA VAL A 144 16.93 6.66 -5.64
C VAL A 144 15.99 5.48 -5.57
N ILE A 145 15.07 5.51 -4.62
CA ILE A 145 13.91 4.62 -4.69
C ILE A 145 13.03 5.16 -5.83
N ASN A 146 13.23 4.65 -7.04
CA ASN A 146 12.43 5.02 -8.21
C ASN A 146 10.96 4.63 -8.01
N TYR A 147 10.06 5.09 -8.89
CA TYR A 147 8.62 4.86 -8.74
C TYR A 147 8.28 3.36 -8.62
N ARG A 148 8.97 2.50 -9.38
CA ARG A 148 8.78 1.05 -9.34
C ARG A 148 9.16 0.48 -7.96
N SER A 149 10.30 0.88 -7.42
CA SER A 149 10.75 0.46 -6.09
C SER A 149 9.88 1.04 -4.96
N LYS A 150 9.42 2.29 -5.07
CA LYS A 150 8.46 2.91 -4.12
C LYS A 150 7.14 2.15 -4.12
N LEU A 151 6.64 1.80 -5.30
CA LEU A 151 5.41 1.03 -5.47
C LEU A 151 5.55 -0.38 -4.86
N ILE A 152 6.65 -1.08 -5.14
CA ILE A 152 6.93 -2.40 -4.54
C ILE A 152 6.98 -2.28 -3.01
N LEU A 153 7.69 -1.29 -2.47
CA LEU A 153 7.80 -1.06 -1.03
C LEU A 153 6.42 -0.76 -0.41
N MET A 154 5.61 0.06 -1.07
CA MET A 154 4.24 0.37 -0.64
C MET A 154 3.36 -0.88 -0.65
N CYS A 155 3.47 -1.73 -1.69
CA CYS A 155 2.75 -3.00 -1.76
C CYS A 155 3.16 -3.96 -0.64
N LEU A 156 4.46 -4.06 -0.34
CA LEU A 156 4.97 -4.89 0.77
C LEU A 156 4.51 -4.36 2.13
N LEU A 157 4.61 -3.05 2.36
CA LEU A 157 4.13 -2.41 3.58
C LEU A 157 2.62 -2.61 3.76
N TYR A 158 1.84 -2.41 2.70
CA TYR A 158 0.42 -2.67 2.71
C TYR A 158 0.12 -4.13 3.04
N GLY A 159 0.77 -5.08 2.35
CA GLY A 159 0.59 -6.52 2.60
C GLY A 159 0.90 -6.92 4.05
N THR A 160 1.98 -6.38 4.63
CA THR A 160 2.36 -6.66 6.02
C THR A 160 1.37 -6.08 7.03
N VAL A 161 0.93 -4.82 6.85
CA VAL A 161 -0.10 -4.19 7.69
C VAL A 161 -1.40 -5.01 7.63
N MET A 162 -1.80 -5.45 6.44
CA MET A 162 -3.01 -6.25 6.27
C MET A 162 -2.90 -7.64 6.93
N ALA A 163 -1.74 -8.29 6.83
CA ALA A 163 -1.49 -9.56 7.52
C ALA A 163 -1.59 -9.40 9.05
N LEU A 164 -1.02 -8.33 9.62
CA LEU A 164 -1.11 -8.03 11.05
C LEU A 164 -2.57 -7.80 11.50
N VAL A 165 -3.34 -7.04 10.72
CA VAL A 165 -4.77 -6.82 10.99
C VAL A 165 -5.53 -8.14 10.99
N THR A 166 -5.27 -9.01 10.01
CA THR A 166 -5.85 -10.36 9.92
C THR A 166 -5.55 -11.19 11.16
N VAL A 167 -4.28 -11.27 11.56
CA VAL A 167 -3.85 -12.07 12.72
C VAL A 167 -4.53 -11.58 13.99
N LEU A 168 -4.63 -10.26 14.19
CA LEU A 168 -5.30 -9.67 15.34
C LEU A 168 -6.80 -10.01 15.37
N ILE A 169 -7.45 -9.96 14.21
CA ILE A 169 -8.85 -10.35 14.02
C ILE A 169 -9.04 -11.84 14.34
N SER A 170 -8.31 -12.72 13.67
CA SER A 170 -8.42 -14.17 13.84
C SER A 170 -8.12 -14.59 15.27
N TYR A 171 -7.13 -13.97 15.92
CA TYR A 171 -6.84 -14.18 17.34
C TYR A 171 -8.03 -13.80 18.23
N ARG A 172 -8.64 -12.61 18.03
CA ARG A 172 -9.80 -12.18 18.83
C ARG A 172 -11.01 -13.10 18.65
N VAL A 173 -11.28 -13.53 17.41
CA VAL A 173 -12.39 -14.44 17.11
C VAL A 173 -12.12 -15.84 17.68
N GLY A 174 -10.96 -16.41 17.41
CA GLY A 174 -10.57 -17.75 17.88
C GLY A 174 -10.51 -17.84 19.40
N LYS A 175 -10.01 -16.78 20.06
CA LYS A 175 -10.06 -16.67 21.51
C LYS A 175 -11.50 -16.61 22.03
N GLY A 176 -12.36 -15.83 21.38
CA GLY A 176 -13.79 -15.78 21.69
C GLY A 176 -14.46 -17.14 21.60
N THR A 177 -14.25 -17.88 20.50
CA THR A 177 -14.85 -19.22 20.29
C THR A 177 -14.35 -20.24 21.30
N SER A 178 -13.04 -20.30 21.54
CA SER A 178 -12.47 -21.19 22.56
C SER A 178 -13.02 -20.88 23.95
N PHE A 179 -13.26 -19.60 24.25
CA PHE A 179 -13.85 -19.19 25.51
C PHE A 179 -15.31 -19.64 25.66
N THR A 180 -16.10 -19.53 24.59
CA THR A 180 -17.50 -19.99 24.57
C THR A 180 -17.57 -21.51 24.77
N GLU A 181 -16.73 -22.28 24.08
CA GLU A 181 -16.64 -23.74 24.19
C GLU A 181 -16.25 -24.17 25.62
N LYS A 182 -15.24 -23.53 26.22
CA LYS A 182 -14.88 -23.79 27.63
C LYS A 182 -16.04 -23.43 28.58
N GLY A 183 -16.72 -22.32 28.34
CA GLY A 183 -17.85 -21.89 29.17
C GLY A 183 -19.08 -22.80 29.07
N ASP A 184 -19.26 -23.53 27.98
CA ASP A 184 -20.31 -24.54 27.84
C ASP A 184 -19.96 -25.88 28.52
N SER A 185 -18.66 -26.13 28.78
CA SER A 185 -18.19 -27.31 29.52
C SER A 185 -18.24 -27.16 31.05
N ILE A 186 -18.45 -25.94 31.57
CA ILE A 186 -18.75 -25.71 32.99
C ILE A 186 -20.19 -26.20 33.22
N GLN A 187 -20.39 -27.22 34.06
CA GLN A 187 -21.68 -27.88 34.25
C GLN A 187 -22.83 -26.88 34.38
N THR A 188 -23.80 -26.95 33.46
CA THR A 188 -25.06 -26.23 33.54
C THR A 188 -25.88 -26.78 34.71
N VAL A 189 -25.71 -26.21 35.89
CA VAL A 189 -26.65 -26.42 36.99
C VAL A 189 -27.89 -25.59 36.68
N THR A 190 -29.02 -26.25 36.48
CA THR A 190 -30.33 -25.61 36.36
C THR A 190 -30.87 -25.27 37.74
N VAL A 191 -30.98 -23.97 38.08
CA VAL A 191 -31.92 -23.47 39.10
C VAL A 191 -32.63 -22.20 38.56
N SER A 192 -33.72 -21.81 39.21
CA SER A 192 -34.69 -20.83 38.72
C SER A 192 -34.06 -19.45 38.50
N GLY A 193 -33.79 -19.11 37.24
CA GLY A 193 -33.19 -17.85 36.81
C GLY A 193 -32.49 -17.96 35.47
N GLY A 194 -31.93 -19.14 35.16
CA GLY A 194 -31.50 -19.55 33.81
C GLY A 194 -30.25 -18.86 33.25
N LYS A 195 -29.50 -19.60 32.42
CA LYS A 195 -28.43 -19.08 31.55
C LYS A 195 -29.05 -18.15 30.49
N ARG A 196 -28.62 -16.89 30.42
CA ARG A 196 -29.03 -15.96 29.35
C ARG A 196 -27.83 -15.41 28.58
N GLU A 197 -27.92 -15.51 27.25
CA GLU A 197 -26.91 -14.97 26.33
C GLU A 197 -27.49 -13.80 25.56
N PHE A 198 -26.74 -12.70 25.55
CA PHE A 198 -27.10 -11.47 24.87
C PHE A 198 -26.23 -11.31 23.63
N LYS A 199 -26.89 -11.22 22.49
CA LYS A 199 -26.22 -11.23 21.19
C LYS A 199 -25.46 -9.94 20.95
N ARG A 200 -24.44 -10.05 20.11
CA ARG A 200 -23.63 -8.91 19.67
C ARG A 200 -24.36 -8.15 18.56
N ASN A 201 -24.29 -6.83 18.60
CA ASN A 201 -24.79 -5.97 17.53
C ASN A 201 -24.03 -6.21 16.20
N ASN A 202 -24.70 -5.94 15.08
CA ASN A 202 -24.22 -6.19 13.71
C ASN A 202 -23.05 -5.29 13.26
N ILE A 203 -22.63 -4.30 14.05
CA ILE A 203 -21.62 -3.31 13.66
C ILE A 203 -20.27 -3.96 13.34
N ILE A 204 -19.82 -4.88 14.20
CA ILE A 204 -18.54 -5.57 14.00
C ILE A 204 -18.62 -6.46 12.74
N PRO A 205 -19.64 -7.33 12.55
CA PRO A 205 -19.85 -8.05 11.29
C PRO A 205 -19.95 -7.16 10.05
N LEU A 206 -20.66 -6.04 10.11
CA LEU A 206 -20.81 -5.11 8.99
C LEU A 206 -19.49 -4.43 8.62
N MET A 207 -18.66 -4.09 9.61
CA MET A 207 -17.32 -3.58 9.38
C MET A 207 -16.47 -4.59 8.61
N TYR A 208 -16.55 -5.88 8.93
CA TYR A 208 -15.84 -6.93 8.17
C TYR A 208 -16.30 -7.01 6.71
N ILE A 209 -17.61 -6.94 6.48
CA ILE A 209 -18.18 -6.98 5.13
C ILE A 209 -17.76 -5.73 4.33
N ALA A 210 -17.83 -4.54 4.93
CA ALA A 210 -17.43 -3.30 4.28
C ALA A 210 -15.94 -3.31 3.87
N VAL A 211 -15.07 -3.76 4.78
CA VAL A 211 -13.63 -3.91 4.49
C VAL A 211 -13.41 -4.95 3.39
N ALA A 212 -14.14 -6.07 3.41
CA ALA A 212 -14.04 -7.11 2.38
C ALA A 212 -14.44 -6.59 0.99
N ILE A 213 -15.52 -5.81 0.89
CA ILE A 213 -15.97 -5.20 -0.38
C ILE A 213 -14.91 -4.23 -0.91
N PHE A 214 -14.41 -3.34 -0.06
CA PHE A 214 -13.37 -2.38 -0.45
C PHE A 214 -12.13 -3.09 -1.01
N HIS A 215 -11.68 -4.17 -0.36
CA HIS A 215 -10.53 -4.95 -0.82
C HIS A 215 -10.81 -5.70 -2.12
N GLY A 216 -12.01 -6.28 -2.28
CA GLY A 216 -12.40 -6.93 -3.52
C GLY A 216 -12.39 -5.96 -4.71
N LEU A 217 -12.90 -4.74 -4.51
CA LEU A 217 -12.89 -3.69 -5.53
C LEU A 217 -11.48 -3.20 -5.85
N LEU A 218 -10.63 -3.01 -4.83
CA LEU A 218 -9.22 -2.63 -5.03
C LEU A 218 -8.43 -3.72 -5.77
N GLY A 219 -8.60 -4.98 -5.38
CA GLY A 219 -7.99 -6.12 -6.06
C GLY A 219 -8.45 -6.23 -7.52
N LEU A 220 -9.73 -6.02 -7.78
CA LEU A 220 -10.29 -6.01 -9.15
C LEU A 220 -9.69 -4.87 -9.98
N TYR A 221 -9.62 -3.65 -9.42
CA TYR A 221 -9.02 -2.50 -10.09
C TYR A 221 -7.56 -2.74 -10.49
N ILE A 222 -6.75 -3.29 -9.57
CA ILE A 222 -5.33 -3.59 -9.84
C ILE A 222 -5.18 -4.68 -10.89
N THR A 223 -6.03 -5.72 -10.83
CA THR A 223 -5.99 -6.85 -11.77
C THR A 223 -6.38 -6.42 -13.19
N LEU A 224 -7.38 -5.55 -13.33
CA LEU A 224 -7.90 -5.11 -14.63
C LEU A 224 -7.14 -3.92 -15.22
N GLY A 225 -6.56 -3.05 -14.38
CA GLY A 225 -6.03 -1.75 -14.81
C GLY A 225 -4.52 -1.69 -15.04
N THR A 226 -3.75 -2.74 -14.71
CA THR A 226 -2.28 -2.66 -14.75
C THR A 226 -1.60 -3.97 -15.13
N SER A 227 -0.33 -3.93 -15.52
CA SER A 227 0.53 -5.10 -15.81
C SER A 227 0.79 -6.02 -14.59
N TRP A 228 0.12 -5.78 -13.46
CA TRP A 228 0.40 -6.36 -12.14
C TRP A 228 -0.68 -7.34 -11.68
N TRP A 229 -1.24 -8.11 -12.62
CA TRP A 229 -2.29 -9.10 -12.38
C TRP A 229 -1.96 -10.10 -11.26
N ARG A 230 -0.67 -10.42 -11.04
CA ARG A 230 -0.22 -11.33 -9.98
C ARG A 230 -0.49 -10.77 -8.57
N ILE A 231 -0.34 -9.46 -8.38
CA ILE A 231 -0.61 -8.80 -7.08
C ILE A 231 -2.12 -8.73 -6.84
N GLY A 232 -2.88 -8.41 -7.88
CA GLY A 232 -4.34 -8.35 -7.84
C GLY A 232 -4.98 -9.68 -7.41
N PHE A 233 -4.44 -10.81 -7.86
CA PHE A 233 -4.95 -12.15 -7.48
C PHE A 233 -4.84 -12.43 -5.96
N PHE A 234 -3.75 -12.03 -5.31
CA PHE A 234 -3.60 -12.20 -3.86
C PHE A 234 -4.61 -11.36 -3.07
N LEU A 235 -4.97 -10.17 -3.58
CA LEU A 235 -5.96 -9.30 -2.96
C LEU A 235 -7.39 -9.86 -3.08
N LEU A 236 -7.67 -10.72 -4.07
CA LEU A 236 -9.00 -11.33 -4.26
C LEU A 236 -9.28 -12.49 -3.30
N ALA A 237 -8.27 -13.15 -2.75
CA ALA A 237 -8.45 -14.20 -1.75
C ALA A 237 -8.83 -13.64 -0.37
N TYR A 238 -8.43 -12.40 -0.07
CA TYR A 238 -8.56 -11.79 1.25
C TYR A 238 -10.01 -11.45 1.70
N PRO A 239 -10.90 -10.95 0.83
CA PRO A 239 -12.32 -10.74 1.16
C PRO A 239 -13.02 -11.98 1.73
N GLY A 240 -12.71 -13.17 1.20
CA GLY A 240 -13.30 -14.43 1.67
C GLY A 240 -12.99 -14.71 3.15
N VAL A 241 -11.76 -14.45 3.58
CA VAL A 241 -11.30 -14.61 4.97
C VAL A 241 -12.03 -13.63 5.89
N LEU A 242 -12.17 -12.36 5.48
CA LEU A 242 -12.88 -11.34 6.25
C LEU A 242 -14.36 -11.64 6.39
N ILE A 243 -15.02 -12.07 5.31
CA ILE A 243 -16.44 -12.48 5.32
C ILE A 243 -16.64 -13.66 6.28
N TYR A 244 -15.79 -14.69 6.19
CA TYR A 244 -15.82 -15.83 7.12
C TYR A 244 -15.70 -15.39 8.58
N HIS A 245 -14.75 -14.51 8.90
CA HIS A 245 -14.60 -13.98 10.26
C HIS A 245 -15.80 -13.13 10.71
N GLY A 246 -16.41 -12.34 9.81
CA GLY A 246 -17.63 -11.59 10.10
C GLY A 246 -18.79 -12.50 10.50
N PHE A 247 -18.99 -13.61 9.78
CA PHE A 247 -20.00 -14.62 10.14
C PHE A 247 -19.69 -15.32 11.46
N ARG A 248 -18.42 -15.67 11.72
CA ARG A 248 -18.02 -16.28 13.01
C ARG A 248 -18.21 -15.31 14.18
N CYS A 249 -17.91 -14.03 14.02
CA CYS A 249 -18.15 -13.00 15.04
C CYS A 249 -19.63 -12.90 15.43
N LYS A 250 -20.54 -13.01 14.46
CA LYS A 250 -21.98 -12.92 14.71
C LYS A 250 -22.51 -14.07 15.56
N LYS A 251 -21.88 -15.25 15.50
CA LYS A 251 -22.26 -16.42 16.32
C LYS A 251 -21.82 -16.30 17.78
N LEU A 252 -20.94 -15.35 18.13
CA LEU A 252 -20.44 -15.18 19.50
C LEU A 252 -21.33 -14.18 20.28
N PRO A 253 -21.84 -14.55 21.47
CA PRO A 253 -22.54 -13.61 22.32
C PRO A 253 -21.59 -12.48 22.77
N TYR A 254 -22.17 -11.33 23.12
CA TYR A 254 -21.41 -10.23 23.67
C TYR A 254 -21.31 -10.33 25.19
N VAL A 255 -22.45 -10.61 25.85
CA VAL A 255 -22.54 -10.84 27.29
C VAL A 255 -23.26 -12.16 27.53
N ARG A 256 -22.77 -12.94 28.49
CA ARG A 256 -23.46 -14.10 29.04
C ARG A 256 -23.61 -13.88 30.53
N VAL A 257 -24.83 -13.97 31.03
CA VAL A 257 -25.16 -13.87 32.45
C VAL A 257 -25.56 -15.25 32.94
N THR A 258 -24.86 -15.73 33.95
CA THR A 258 -25.09 -17.02 34.63
C THR A 258 -25.33 -16.75 36.11
N GLU A 259 -25.75 -17.75 36.88
CA GLU A 259 -26.01 -17.59 38.33
C GLU A 259 -24.78 -17.14 39.13
N HIS A 260 -23.58 -17.55 38.72
CA HIS A 260 -22.34 -17.26 39.46
C HIS A 260 -21.45 -16.22 38.79
N ASP A 261 -21.56 -16.04 37.48
CA ASP A 261 -20.67 -15.19 36.70
C ASP A 261 -21.38 -14.31 35.69
N VAL A 262 -20.84 -13.11 35.50
CA VAL A 262 -21.07 -12.27 34.32
C VAL A 262 -19.86 -12.37 33.40
N ILE A 263 -20.10 -12.86 32.18
CA ILE A 263 -19.07 -13.06 31.17
C ILE A 263 -19.24 -12.03 30.05
N ILE A 264 -18.21 -11.21 29.82
CA ILE A 264 -18.12 -10.26 28.72
C ILE A 264 -17.05 -10.77 27.74
N TYR A 265 -17.50 -11.18 26.55
CA TYR A 265 -16.62 -11.80 25.57
C TYR A 265 -15.69 -10.77 24.90
N PRO A 266 -14.39 -11.10 24.70
CA PRO A 266 -13.82 -12.46 24.81
C PRO A 266 -13.01 -12.77 26.09
N LYS A 267 -12.89 -11.88 27.09
CA LYS A 267 -11.86 -12.05 28.14
C LYS A 267 -12.26 -11.68 29.58
N THR A 268 -13.50 -11.26 29.84
CA THR A 268 -13.86 -10.81 31.18
C THR A 268 -14.85 -11.80 31.78
N ILE A 269 -14.41 -12.59 32.77
CA ILE A 269 -15.30 -13.30 33.69
C ILE A 269 -15.30 -12.50 34.99
N ILE A 270 -16.49 -12.22 35.48
CA ILE A 270 -16.71 -11.47 36.70
C ILE A 270 -17.59 -12.35 37.58
N PRO A 271 -17.01 -12.96 38.63
CA PRO A 271 -17.80 -13.60 39.66
C PRO A 271 -18.80 -12.60 40.26
N ARG A 272 -20.04 -13.02 40.48
CA ARG A 272 -21.10 -12.12 40.95
C ARG A 272 -20.85 -11.63 42.37
N ASP A 273 -20.24 -12.47 43.21
CA ASP A 273 -19.89 -12.19 44.60
C ASP A 273 -18.90 -11.03 44.77
N VAL A 274 -18.09 -10.75 43.74
CA VAL A 274 -17.16 -9.61 43.77
C VAL A 274 -17.77 -8.32 43.23
N VAL A 275 -19.02 -8.31 42.77
CA VAL A 275 -19.71 -7.09 42.29
C VAL A 275 -20.36 -6.39 43.48
N CYS A 276 -19.87 -5.19 43.82
CA CYS A 276 -20.39 -4.41 44.95
C CYS A 276 -21.54 -3.49 44.57
N GLU A 277 -21.53 -2.97 43.34
CA GLU A 277 -22.52 -2.00 42.87
C GLU A 277 -22.71 -2.14 41.35
N VAL A 278 -23.97 -2.06 40.92
CA VAL A 278 -24.36 -2.07 39.50
C VAL A 278 -25.02 -0.75 39.16
N ASN A 279 -24.38 0.01 38.28
CA ASN A 279 -24.88 1.29 37.78
C ASN A 279 -25.40 1.13 36.36
N ILE A 280 -26.72 1.23 36.18
CA ILE A 280 -27.38 1.12 34.88
C ILE A 280 -27.55 2.51 34.28
N LEU A 281 -26.85 2.77 33.18
CA LEU A 281 -26.90 4.03 32.43
C LEU A 281 -27.51 3.78 31.04
N LYS A 282 -27.96 4.85 30.38
CA LYS A 282 -28.64 4.76 29.07
C LYS A 282 -27.79 4.09 27.99
N ASP A 283 -26.48 4.27 28.02
CA ASP A 283 -25.52 3.80 27.01
C ASP A 283 -24.68 2.58 27.46
N LYS A 284 -24.72 2.23 28.75
CA LYS A 284 -23.85 1.20 29.34
C LYS A 284 -24.34 0.71 30.71
N ILE A 285 -23.91 -0.49 31.10
CA ILE A 285 -23.96 -0.98 32.48
C ILE A 285 -22.55 -0.91 33.05
N GLU A 286 -22.39 -0.37 34.26
CA GLU A 286 -21.11 -0.29 34.95
C GLU A 286 -21.14 -1.16 36.21
N LEU A 287 -20.21 -2.10 36.29
CA LEU A 287 -20.04 -3.01 37.43
C LEU A 287 -18.84 -2.52 38.24
N MET A 288 -19.07 -2.19 39.50
CA MET A 288 -18.02 -1.86 40.47
C MET A 288 -17.62 -3.13 41.20
N LEU A 289 -16.35 -3.50 41.10
CA LEU A 289 -15.82 -4.68 41.77
C LEU A 289 -15.29 -4.33 43.16
N SER A 290 -15.23 -5.32 44.06
CA SER A 290 -14.65 -5.22 45.41
C SER A 290 -13.20 -4.74 45.42
N THR A 291 -12.48 -4.92 44.31
CA THR A 291 -11.11 -4.41 44.11
C THR A 291 -11.07 -2.90 43.78
N GLY A 292 -12.20 -2.21 43.71
CA GLY A 292 -12.32 -0.84 43.20
C GLY A 292 -12.25 -0.71 41.68
N LYS A 293 -12.12 -1.83 40.94
CA LYS A 293 -12.05 -1.82 39.48
C LYS A 293 -13.45 -1.65 38.89
N LYS A 294 -13.55 -0.81 37.87
CA LYS A 294 -14.79 -0.56 37.13
C LYS A 294 -14.80 -1.33 35.81
N VAL A 295 -15.82 -2.15 35.59
CA VAL A 295 -16.04 -2.86 34.31
C VAL A 295 -17.27 -2.29 33.61
N LYS A 296 -17.19 -2.08 32.29
CA LYS A 296 -18.26 -1.45 31.50
C LYS A 296 -18.78 -2.43 30.45
N ILE A 297 -20.08 -2.56 30.38
CA ILE A 297 -20.81 -3.26 29.31
C ILE A 297 -21.46 -2.20 28.45
N SER A 298 -21.06 -2.08 27.18
CA SER A 298 -21.62 -1.08 26.29
C SER A 298 -22.92 -1.58 25.67
N MET A 299 -24.03 -0.86 25.86
CA MET A 299 -25.33 -1.20 25.23
C MET A 299 -25.26 -1.14 23.71
N PHE A 300 -24.34 -0.35 23.16
CA PHE A 300 -24.11 -0.26 21.72
C PHE A 300 -23.60 -1.58 21.11
N GLN A 301 -22.86 -2.37 21.89
CA GLN A 301 -22.33 -3.66 21.47
C GLN A 301 -23.34 -4.81 21.61
N VAL A 302 -24.46 -4.58 22.32
CA VAL A 302 -25.58 -5.52 22.48
C VAL A 302 -26.59 -5.34 21.34
N GLU A 303 -27.12 -6.44 20.81
CA GLU A 303 -28.20 -6.44 19.83
C GLU A 303 -29.41 -5.66 20.35
N LYS A 304 -30.04 -4.85 19.48
CA LYS A 304 -31.10 -3.92 19.90
C LYS A 304 -32.28 -4.63 20.58
N SER A 305 -32.64 -5.82 20.12
CA SER A 305 -33.70 -6.66 20.71
C SER A 305 -33.39 -7.13 22.12
N ASP A 306 -32.12 -7.23 22.47
CA ASP A 306 -31.64 -7.88 23.69
C ASP A 306 -31.33 -6.85 24.80
N ARG A 307 -31.38 -5.55 24.50
CA ARG A 307 -30.96 -4.48 25.45
C ARG A 307 -31.88 -4.35 26.65
N GLU A 308 -33.20 -4.36 26.43
CA GLU A 308 -34.17 -4.25 27.52
C GLU A 308 -34.14 -5.49 28.41
N ASP A 309 -34.04 -6.67 27.80
CA ASP A 309 -33.89 -7.95 28.49
C ASP A 309 -32.58 -8.01 29.31
N LEU A 310 -31.49 -7.44 28.79
CA LEU A 310 -30.22 -7.31 29.52
C LEU A 310 -30.39 -6.41 30.76
N ILE A 311 -31.03 -5.25 30.63
CA ILE A 311 -31.29 -4.35 31.76
C ILE A 311 -32.11 -5.07 32.83
N GLN A 312 -33.23 -5.68 32.44
CA GLN A 312 -34.09 -6.41 33.38
C GLN A 312 -33.36 -7.57 34.04
N THR A 313 -32.45 -8.23 33.32
CA THR A 313 -31.64 -9.31 33.87
C THR A 313 -30.71 -8.78 34.95
N PHE A 314 -30.05 -7.64 34.76
CA PHE A 314 -29.18 -7.04 35.78
C PHE A 314 -29.97 -6.50 36.98
N GLU A 315 -31.14 -5.86 36.76
CA GLU A 315 -32.03 -5.37 37.83
C GLU A 315 -32.58 -6.48 38.73
N LYS A 316 -32.79 -7.69 38.18
CA LYS A 316 -33.28 -8.85 38.96
C LYS A 316 -32.16 -9.67 39.60
N SER A 317 -30.92 -9.49 39.14
CA SER A 317 -29.80 -10.40 39.44
C SER A 317 -28.82 -9.88 40.49
N PHE A 318 -28.84 -8.58 40.79
CA PHE A 318 -27.91 -7.86 41.66
C PHE A 318 -28.67 -6.82 42.48
#